data_AF-A0A4Y7KYF9-F1
#
_entry.id   AF-A0A4Y7KYF9-F1
#
_cell.length_a   1.000
_cell.length_b   1.000
_cell.length_c   1.000
_cell.angle_alpha   90.00
_cell.angle_beta   90.00
_cell.angle_gamma   90.00
#
_symmetry.space_group_name_H-M   'P 1'
#
loop_
_entity.id
_entity.type
_entity.pdbx_description
1 polymer ?
#
loop_
_entity_poly.entity_id
_entity_poly.type
_entity_poly.pdbx_seq_one_letter_code
_entity_poly.pdbx_strand_id
1 'polypeptide(L)'
;MESDSEKINKQKAEALQAFINGPLSSSISKLSASIKAIPHNEDFHFFNNFEEFKKPVKDMSEKSKSMLIAIGDLNYPLDKPIPFPDGLDECNDWLTDVTDDIYERFDVSIDEFKSIRNKEEEMGRKIVTSDDGFQLVCRRNKKGGGGFVGNEEESSKKLSSPSLSVKVASKDKKTTGAKPKVPFHIPTVKRPQDEYNIIVNNINQPFEHVWLSRSEDGCRFIHPLENLSVLDFVDKNIGDTEPEKPLPLESTPFTLIEDVKQLKELSKKLRDVNEFAVDLEHNQYRSFQGMTCLIQISTRTEDFIVDTLKLRVHVGPYLREVFKDPSKKKIMHGADRDILWLQRDFGIYVCNLFDTGQASRVLELERNSLEFLLNHFCGVAANKE
;
A
#
# COMPACT_ATOMS: atom_id res chain seq x y z
N MET A 1 -18.06 -27.01 8.89
CA MET A 1 -19.06 -26.28 8.09
C MET A 1 -18.28 -25.28 7.27
N GLU A 2 -18.20 -25.51 5.96
CA GLU A 2 -17.50 -24.63 5.00
C GLU A 2 -18.10 -23.22 5.08
N SER A 3 -17.25 -22.19 5.14
CA SER A 3 -17.70 -20.79 5.25
C SER A 3 -18.42 -20.35 3.98
N ASP A 4 -19.38 -19.42 4.09
CA ASP A 4 -20.11 -18.92 2.91
C ASP A 4 -19.18 -18.28 1.87
N SER A 5 -18.01 -17.77 2.27
CA SER A 5 -16.98 -17.24 1.38
C SER A 5 -16.29 -18.33 0.56
N GLU A 6 -15.98 -19.48 1.16
CA GLU A 6 -15.36 -20.62 0.46
C GLU A 6 -16.29 -21.21 -0.58
N LYS A 7 -17.60 -21.30 -0.28
CA LYS A 7 -18.62 -21.75 -1.24
C LYS A 7 -18.74 -20.82 -2.44
N ILE A 8 -18.73 -19.49 -2.21
CA ILE A 8 -18.78 -18.50 -3.30
C ILE A 8 -17.55 -18.59 -4.19
N ASN A 9 -16.36 -18.73 -3.61
CA ASN A 9 -15.11 -18.84 -4.39
C ASN A 9 -15.07 -20.14 -5.19
N LYS A 10 -15.54 -21.25 -4.61
CA LYS A 10 -15.65 -22.53 -5.30
C LYS A 10 -16.62 -22.47 -6.49
N GLN A 11 -17.80 -21.87 -6.30
CA GLN A 11 -18.77 -21.66 -7.39
C GLN A 11 -18.21 -20.79 -8.51
N LYS A 12 -17.46 -19.72 -8.19
CA LYS A 12 -16.78 -18.89 -9.18
C LYS A 12 -15.72 -19.66 -9.96
N ALA A 13 -14.91 -20.48 -9.28
CA ALA A 13 -13.89 -21.31 -9.92
C ALA A 13 -14.50 -22.36 -10.85
N GLU A 14 -15.56 -23.06 -10.40
CA GLU A 14 -16.31 -24.02 -11.21
C GLU A 14 -16.94 -23.37 -12.45
N ALA A 15 -17.54 -22.18 -12.30
CA ALA A 15 -18.08 -21.43 -13.42
C ALA A 15 -17.01 -21.01 -14.44
N LEU A 16 -15.84 -20.57 -13.96
CA LEU A 16 -14.71 -20.20 -14.81
C LEU A 16 -14.17 -21.41 -15.58
N GLN A 17 -14.04 -22.54 -14.89
CA GLN A 17 -13.56 -23.79 -15.49
C GLN A 17 -14.56 -24.34 -16.52
N ALA A 18 -15.86 -24.25 -16.26
CA ALA A 18 -16.91 -24.60 -17.22
C ALA A 18 -16.90 -23.68 -18.45
N PHE A 19 -16.65 -22.39 -18.26
CA PHE A 19 -16.53 -21.44 -19.36
C PHE A 19 -15.32 -21.73 -20.27
N ILE A 20 -14.14 -21.96 -19.66
CA ILE A 20 -12.90 -22.28 -20.37
C ILE A 20 -13.05 -23.60 -21.13
N ASN A 21 -13.53 -24.65 -20.47
CA ASN A 21 -13.61 -26.00 -21.05
C ASN A 21 -14.78 -26.19 -22.02
N GLY A 22 -15.75 -25.27 -22.05
CA GLY A 22 -16.93 -25.37 -22.92
C GLY A 22 -16.96 -24.26 -23.98
N PRO A 23 -17.77 -23.19 -23.78
CA PRO A 23 -18.06 -22.22 -24.84
C PRO A 23 -16.83 -21.54 -25.42
N LEU A 24 -15.88 -21.13 -24.57
CA LEU A 24 -14.70 -20.37 -25.00
C LEU A 24 -13.77 -21.21 -25.86
N SER A 25 -13.33 -22.37 -25.35
CA SER A 25 -12.44 -23.28 -26.09
C SER A 25 -13.05 -23.72 -27.43
N SER A 26 -14.35 -24.03 -27.46
CA SER A 26 -15.03 -24.39 -28.72
C SER A 26 -15.06 -23.24 -29.72
N SER A 27 -15.25 -22.00 -29.23
CA SER A 27 -15.32 -20.80 -30.08
C SER A 27 -13.94 -20.44 -30.64
N ILE A 28 -12.89 -20.52 -29.81
CA ILE A 28 -11.50 -20.30 -30.23
C ILE A 28 -11.08 -21.36 -31.26
N SER A 29 -11.44 -22.62 -31.03
CA SER A 29 -11.13 -23.71 -31.97
C SER A 29 -11.81 -23.50 -33.33
N LYS A 30 -13.10 -23.12 -33.32
CA LYS A 30 -13.84 -22.79 -34.56
C LYS A 30 -13.24 -21.58 -35.27
N LEU A 31 -12.86 -20.55 -34.53
CA LEU A 31 -12.23 -19.35 -35.07
C LEU A 31 -10.88 -19.69 -35.72
N SER A 32 -10.01 -20.42 -35.01
CA SER A 32 -8.71 -20.87 -35.52
C SER A 32 -8.85 -21.72 -36.79
N ALA A 33 -9.82 -22.63 -36.83
CA ALA A 33 -10.11 -23.42 -38.02
C ALA A 33 -10.61 -22.56 -39.19
N SER A 34 -11.43 -21.54 -38.93
CA SER A 34 -12.00 -20.66 -39.96
C SER A 34 -10.95 -19.70 -40.54
N ILE A 35 -9.99 -19.23 -39.74
CA ILE A 35 -8.90 -18.35 -40.20
C ILE A 35 -8.04 -19.05 -41.26
N LYS A 36 -7.85 -20.37 -41.17
CA LYS A 36 -7.10 -21.15 -42.16
C LYS A 36 -7.76 -21.21 -43.53
N ALA A 37 -9.05 -20.86 -43.63
CA ALA A 37 -9.77 -20.78 -44.90
C ALA A 37 -9.61 -19.42 -45.60
N ILE A 38 -8.99 -18.43 -44.93
CA ILE A 38 -8.72 -17.12 -45.54
C ILE A 38 -7.47 -17.25 -46.43
N PRO A 39 -7.54 -16.87 -47.71
CA PRO A 39 -6.38 -16.91 -48.59
C PRO A 39 -5.30 -15.93 -48.10
N HIS A 40 -4.04 -16.27 -48.33
CA HIS A 40 -2.87 -15.49 -47.89
C HIS A 40 -1.92 -15.25 -49.07
N ASN A 41 -1.03 -14.25 -48.95
CA ASN A 41 -0.03 -13.91 -49.97
C ASN A 41 -0.64 -13.67 -51.37
N GLU A 42 -0.14 -14.37 -52.39
CA GLU A 42 -0.54 -14.19 -53.79
C GLU A 42 -2.04 -14.41 -54.02
N ASP A 43 -2.62 -15.44 -53.38
CA ASP A 43 -4.06 -15.71 -53.47
C ASP A 43 -4.88 -14.59 -52.85
N PHE A 44 -4.42 -14.02 -51.73
CA PHE A 44 -5.09 -12.87 -51.12
C PHE A 44 -5.09 -11.68 -52.08
N HIS A 45 -3.96 -11.36 -52.71
CA HIS A 45 -3.87 -10.27 -53.68
C HIS A 45 -4.77 -10.48 -54.90
N PHE A 46 -4.88 -11.73 -55.36
CA PHE A 46 -5.78 -12.09 -56.46
C PHE A 46 -7.25 -11.88 -56.08
N PHE A 47 -7.70 -12.44 -54.95
CA PHE A 47 -9.09 -12.33 -54.50
C PHE A 47 -9.47 -10.92 -54.04
N ASN A 48 -8.50 -10.13 -53.56
CA ASN A 48 -8.68 -8.74 -53.17
C ASN A 48 -8.98 -7.78 -54.35
N ASN A 49 -9.11 -8.30 -55.57
CA ASN A 49 -9.63 -7.52 -56.70
C ASN A 49 -11.16 -7.55 -56.81
N PHE A 50 -11.83 -8.50 -56.15
CA PHE A 50 -13.29 -8.67 -56.21
C PHE A 50 -13.98 -8.01 -55.01
N GLU A 51 -15.02 -7.21 -55.26
CA GLU A 51 -15.75 -6.49 -54.21
C GLU A 51 -16.47 -7.45 -53.24
N GLU A 52 -16.90 -8.61 -53.75
CA GLU A 52 -17.51 -9.70 -52.98
C GLU A 52 -16.56 -10.28 -51.93
N PHE A 53 -15.24 -10.16 -52.14
CA PHE A 53 -14.22 -10.59 -51.19
C PHE A 53 -13.72 -9.43 -50.31
N LYS A 54 -13.52 -8.24 -50.89
CA LYS A 54 -13.07 -7.04 -50.14
C LYS A 54 -13.99 -6.68 -48.98
N LYS A 55 -15.30 -6.69 -49.22
CA LYS A 55 -16.27 -6.21 -48.22
C LYS A 55 -16.27 -7.08 -46.95
N PRO A 56 -16.42 -8.41 -47.02
CA PRO A 56 -16.31 -9.27 -45.83
C PRO A 56 -14.96 -9.17 -45.12
N VAL A 57 -13.85 -9.09 -45.86
CA VAL A 57 -12.50 -8.96 -45.28
C VAL A 57 -12.35 -7.64 -44.50
N LYS A 58 -12.87 -6.54 -45.05
CA LYS A 58 -12.88 -5.24 -44.37
C LYS A 58 -13.73 -5.29 -43.09
N ASP A 59 -14.93 -5.85 -43.16
CA ASP A 59 -15.82 -5.98 -42.00
C ASP A 59 -15.16 -6.83 -40.88
N MET A 60 -14.47 -7.91 -41.25
CA MET A 60 -13.70 -8.74 -40.31
C MET A 60 -12.51 -8.00 -39.69
N SER A 61 -11.82 -7.18 -40.49
CA SER A 61 -10.68 -6.37 -40.03
C SER A 61 -11.14 -5.29 -39.04
N GLU A 62 -12.22 -4.56 -39.36
CA GLU A 62 -12.79 -3.54 -38.47
C GLU A 62 -13.30 -4.13 -37.15
N LYS A 63 -13.92 -5.30 -37.20
CA LYS A 63 -14.38 -6.01 -36.01
C LYS A 63 -13.21 -6.48 -35.14
N SER A 64 -12.17 -7.04 -35.76
CA SER A 64 -10.94 -7.44 -35.06
C SER A 64 -10.25 -6.23 -34.41
N LYS A 65 -10.11 -5.12 -35.14
CA LYS A 65 -9.55 -3.86 -34.61
C LYS A 65 -10.36 -3.35 -33.42
N SER A 66 -11.68 -3.37 -33.50
CA SER A 66 -12.56 -2.94 -32.39
C SER A 66 -12.36 -3.79 -31.13
N MET A 67 -12.17 -5.10 -31.28
CA MET A 67 -11.88 -5.99 -30.14
C MET A 67 -10.51 -5.71 -29.52
N LEU A 68 -9.50 -5.43 -30.34
CA LEU A 68 -8.14 -5.10 -29.86
C LEU A 68 -8.10 -3.75 -29.15
N ILE A 69 -8.82 -2.73 -29.65
CA ILE A 69 -9.00 -1.45 -28.96
C ILE A 69 -9.65 -1.68 -27.59
N ALA A 70 -10.74 -2.47 -27.55
CA ALA A 70 -11.41 -2.77 -26.29
C ALA A 70 -10.48 -3.48 -25.29
N ILE A 71 -9.56 -4.33 -25.76
CA ILE A 71 -8.54 -4.96 -24.91
C ILE A 71 -7.53 -3.94 -24.37
N GLY A 72 -7.06 -3.01 -25.22
CA GLY A 72 -6.12 -1.96 -24.83
C GLY A 72 -6.68 -0.95 -23.83
N ASP A 73 -7.99 -0.70 -23.88
CA ASP A 73 -8.71 0.21 -22.99
C ASP A 73 -9.06 -0.43 -21.62
N LEU A 74 -8.83 -1.73 -21.44
CA LEU A 74 -9.08 -2.39 -20.16
C LEU A 74 -8.03 -2.00 -19.12
N ASN A 75 -8.47 -1.34 -18.04
CA ASN A 75 -7.67 -1.11 -16.83
C ASN A 75 -7.39 -2.40 -16.00
N TYR A 76 -7.84 -3.55 -16.50
CA TYR A 76 -7.62 -4.85 -15.88
C TYR A 76 -7.63 -5.92 -16.98
N PRO A 77 -6.54 -6.66 -17.22
CA PRO A 77 -5.43 -6.89 -16.31
C PRO A 77 -4.32 -5.83 -16.32
N LEU A 78 -4.31 -4.83 -17.22
CA LEU A 78 -3.21 -3.87 -17.35
C LEU A 78 -3.28 -2.68 -16.38
N ASP A 79 -2.16 -2.30 -15.74
CA ASP A 79 -2.11 -1.16 -14.80
C ASP A 79 -2.26 0.21 -15.49
N LYS A 80 -2.07 0.25 -16.81
CA LYS A 80 -2.25 1.43 -17.66
C LYS A 80 -2.89 1.01 -18.98
N PRO A 81 -3.81 1.81 -19.53
CA PRO A 81 -4.32 1.57 -20.87
C PRO A 81 -3.16 1.67 -21.86
N ILE A 82 -3.05 0.65 -22.72
CA ILE A 82 -2.09 0.64 -23.84
C ILE A 82 -2.95 0.83 -25.10
N PRO A 83 -3.08 2.06 -25.62
CA PRO A 83 -3.97 2.35 -26.74
C PRO A 83 -3.51 1.61 -28.00
N PHE A 84 -4.46 1.02 -28.73
CA PHE A 84 -4.17 0.29 -29.96
C PHE A 84 -3.71 1.26 -31.06
N PRO A 85 -2.56 1.01 -31.72
CA PRO A 85 -2.00 1.92 -32.71
C PRO A 85 -2.73 1.90 -34.04
N ASP A 86 -2.54 2.95 -34.84
CA ASP A 86 -3.13 3.05 -36.19
C ASP A 86 -2.21 2.47 -37.29
N GLY A 87 -0.91 2.32 -37.03
CA GLY A 87 0.08 1.75 -37.96
C GLY A 87 0.19 0.23 -37.88
N LEU A 88 0.23 -0.46 -39.03
CA LEU A 88 0.31 -1.92 -39.09
C LEU A 88 1.59 -2.50 -38.45
N ASP A 89 2.72 -1.81 -38.59
CA ASP A 89 4.00 -2.23 -38.00
C ASP A 89 3.98 -2.08 -36.47
N GLU A 90 3.31 -1.04 -35.96
CA GLU A 90 3.15 -0.77 -34.53
C GLU A 90 2.18 -1.76 -33.86
N CYS A 91 1.24 -2.37 -34.61
CA CYS A 91 0.28 -3.34 -34.09
C CYS A 91 0.94 -4.59 -33.50
N ASN A 92 2.02 -5.07 -34.12
CA ASN A 92 2.72 -6.27 -33.66
C ASN A 92 3.54 -5.98 -32.39
N ASP A 93 4.18 -4.81 -32.32
CA ASP A 93 4.88 -4.35 -31.13
C ASP A 93 3.90 -4.17 -29.97
N TRP A 94 2.76 -3.51 -30.23
CA TRP A 94 1.68 -3.36 -29.25
C TRP A 94 1.17 -4.70 -28.73
N LEU A 95 0.93 -5.67 -29.62
CA LEU A 95 0.46 -7.00 -29.22
C LEU A 95 1.48 -7.72 -28.34
N THR A 96 2.77 -7.55 -28.65
CA THR A 96 3.88 -8.13 -27.88
C THR A 96 3.93 -7.50 -26.50
N ASP A 97 3.87 -6.17 -26.39
CA ASP A 97 3.87 -5.44 -25.12
C ASP A 97 2.68 -5.85 -24.22
N VAL A 98 1.48 -5.95 -24.78
CA VAL A 98 0.28 -6.39 -24.04
C VAL A 98 0.42 -7.84 -23.57
N THR A 99 1.00 -8.70 -24.41
CA THR A 99 1.18 -10.11 -24.10
C THR A 99 2.23 -10.31 -23.01
N ASP A 100 3.33 -9.55 -23.06
CA ASP A 100 4.41 -9.59 -22.06
C ASP A 100 3.91 -9.11 -20.68
N ASP A 101 3.14 -8.02 -20.61
CA ASP A 101 2.55 -7.54 -19.34
C ASP A 101 1.59 -8.59 -18.73
N ILE A 102 0.80 -9.28 -19.57
CA ILE A 102 -0.08 -10.36 -19.10
C ILE A 102 0.74 -11.54 -18.55
N TYR A 103 1.79 -11.97 -19.25
CA TYR A 103 2.64 -13.07 -18.80
C TYR A 103 3.43 -12.74 -17.54
N GLU A 104 3.96 -11.52 -17.41
CA GLU A 104 4.65 -11.06 -16.21
C GLU A 104 3.73 -11.12 -14.98
N ARG A 105 2.48 -10.66 -15.12
CA ARG A 105 1.48 -10.76 -14.03
C ARG A 105 1.12 -12.19 -13.69
N PHE A 106 1.01 -13.06 -14.69
CA PHE A 106 0.74 -14.47 -14.49
C PHE A 106 1.89 -15.15 -13.73
N ASP A 107 3.13 -14.84 -14.08
CA ASP A 107 4.32 -15.35 -13.41
C ASP A 107 4.38 -14.89 -11.96
N VAL A 108 4.14 -13.60 -11.69
CA VAL A 108 4.04 -13.05 -10.32
C VAL A 108 2.97 -13.79 -9.51
N SER A 109 1.80 -14.03 -10.11
CA SER A 109 0.69 -14.74 -9.46
C SER A 109 1.03 -16.21 -9.17
N ILE A 110 1.72 -16.88 -10.10
CA ILE A 110 2.20 -18.25 -9.93
C ILE A 110 3.26 -18.33 -8.83
N ASP A 111 4.18 -17.38 -8.78
CA ASP A 111 5.24 -17.36 -7.78
C ASP A 111 4.68 -17.08 -6.38
N GLU A 112 3.68 -16.21 -6.26
CA GLU A 112 2.91 -16.02 -5.03
C GLU A 112 2.24 -17.34 -4.60
N PHE A 113 1.53 -18.02 -5.51
CA PHE A 113 0.87 -19.29 -5.23
C PHE A 113 1.86 -20.39 -4.79
N LYS A 114 2.99 -20.54 -5.50
CA LYS A 114 4.05 -21.49 -5.14
C LYS A 114 4.67 -21.16 -3.78
N SER A 115 4.90 -19.88 -3.49
CA SER A 115 5.45 -19.42 -2.21
C SER A 115 4.54 -19.80 -1.05
N ILE A 116 3.21 -19.64 -1.22
CA ILE A 116 2.22 -20.04 -0.22
C ILE A 116 2.27 -21.55 0.03
N ARG A 117 2.26 -22.36 -1.04
CA ARG A 117 2.26 -23.82 -0.93
C ARG A 117 3.54 -24.38 -0.30
N ASN A 118 4.71 -23.84 -0.66
CA ASN A 118 5.98 -24.24 -0.06
C ASN A 118 6.02 -23.95 1.45
N LYS A 119 5.45 -22.83 1.89
CA LYS A 119 5.32 -22.49 3.32
C LYS A 119 4.38 -23.44 4.06
N GLU A 120 3.29 -23.88 3.43
CA GLU A 120 2.36 -24.86 4.03
C GLU A 120 3.00 -26.26 4.18
N GLU A 121 3.84 -26.66 3.21
CA GLU A 121 4.61 -27.90 3.26
C GLU A 121 5.73 -27.85 4.33
N GLU A 122 6.43 -26.71 4.48
CA GLU A 122 7.47 -26.50 5.51
C GLU A 122 6.90 -26.44 6.94
N MET A 123 5.67 -25.94 7.11
CA MET A 123 4.98 -25.86 8.40
C MET A 123 4.34 -27.18 8.85
N GLY A 124 4.51 -28.27 8.08
CA GLY A 124 4.11 -29.62 8.49
C GLY A 124 2.59 -29.83 8.66
N ARG A 125 1.75 -28.99 8.05
CA ARG A 125 0.31 -29.26 7.98
C ARG A 125 0.06 -30.36 6.95
N LYS A 126 -0.09 -31.59 7.44
CA LYS A 126 -0.68 -32.69 6.66
C LYS A 126 -2.07 -32.27 6.18
N ILE A 127 -2.23 -32.09 4.88
CA ILE A 127 -3.53 -32.30 4.24
C ILE A 127 -3.54 -33.72 3.68
N VAL A 128 -4.53 -34.46 4.16
CA VAL A 128 -4.99 -35.74 3.64
C VAL A 128 -5.32 -35.56 2.16
N THR A 129 -4.67 -36.39 1.35
CA THR A 129 -4.96 -36.62 -0.05
C THR A 129 -6.44 -36.94 -0.27
N SER A 130 -7.12 -36.21 -1.16
CA SER A 130 -8.20 -36.77 -1.98
C SER A 130 -7.70 -36.86 -3.42
N ASP A 131 -7.45 -38.09 -3.85
CA ASP A 131 -7.54 -38.63 -5.20
C ASP A 131 -7.46 -37.63 -6.38
N ASP A 132 -6.25 -37.23 -6.73
CA ASP A 132 -5.86 -37.10 -8.14
C ASP A 132 -4.33 -37.22 -8.22
N GLY A 133 -3.90 -38.32 -8.82
CA GLY A 133 -2.61 -38.94 -8.57
C GLY A 133 -1.41 -38.14 -9.08
N PHE A 134 -0.40 -37.98 -8.22
CA PHE A 134 1.02 -38.11 -8.56
C PHE A 134 1.78 -38.62 -7.33
N GLN A 135 2.53 -39.71 -7.52
CA GLN A 135 3.10 -40.53 -6.46
C GLN A 135 4.48 -40.02 -6.01
N LEU A 136 4.65 -39.80 -4.70
CA LEU A 136 5.94 -39.60 -4.04
C LEU A 136 6.60 -40.96 -3.73
N VAL A 137 7.86 -41.12 -4.12
CA VAL A 137 8.77 -42.13 -3.54
C VAL A 137 9.87 -41.40 -2.79
N CYS A 138 9.84 -41.51 -1.46
CA CYS A 138 10.99 -41.20 -0.60
C CYS A 138 11.39 -42.45 0.17
N ARG A 139 12.67 -42.86 0.07
CA ARG A 139 13.29 -43.76 1.05
C ARG A 139 14.75 -43.38 1.37
N ARG A 140 14.87 -42.47 2.34
CA ARG A 140 15.60 -42.55 3.63
C ARG A 140 17.01 -43.19 3.76
N ASN A 141 17.93 -42.33 4.23
CA ASN A 141 19.03 -42.48 5.22
C ASN A 141 20.20 -43.48 5.06
N LYS A 142 21.43 -42.97 5.28
CA LYS A 142 22.24 -43.32 6.48
C LYS A 142 23.42 -42.38 6.79
N LYS A 143 23.65 -42.26 8.11
CA LYS A 143 24.77 -41.68 8.87
C LYS A 143 26.16 -42.11 8.37
N GLY A 144 27.14 -41.21 8.59
CA GLY A 144 28.31 -41.53 9.41
C GLY A 144 29.69 -41.34 8.78
N GLY A 145 30.46 -40.39 9.34
CA GLY A 145 31.85 -40.62 9.75
C GLY A 145 32.99 -40.42 8.73
N GLY A 146 33.85 -39.44 9.03
CA GLY A 146 35.31 -39.64 9.04
C GLY A 146 36.12 -39.24 7.80
N GLY A 147 37.11 -38.36 8.01
CA GLY A 147 38.47 -38.59 7.53
C GLY A 147 38.96 -37.92 6.24
N PHE A 148 39.78 -36.88 6.44
CA PHE A 148 41.15 -36.70 5.88
C PHE A 148 41.40 -36.57 4.35
N VAL A 149 41.97 -35.40 4.01
CA VAL A 149 43.19 -35.11 3.19
C VAL A 149 43.17 -35.12 1.65
N GLY A 150 43.79 -34.06 1.10
CA GLY A 150 44.48 -34.02 -0.21
C GLY A 150 44.12 -32.79 -1.02
N ASN A 151 44.73 -31.62 -0.78
CA ASN A 151 45.84 -31.03 -1.57
C ASN A 151 45.59 -30.94 -3.09
N GLU A 152 45.63 -29.72 -3.63
CA GLU A 152 46.72 -29.30 -4.55
C GLU A 152 46.74 -27.78 -4.73
N GLU A 153 47.96 -27.24 -4.64
CA GLU A 153 48.38 -25.85 -4.82
C GLU A 153 48.74 -25.58 -6.29
N GLU A 154 48.69 -24.31 -6.70
CA GLU A 154 49.83 -23.52 -7.25
C GLU A 154 49.27 -22.38 -8.13
N SER A 155 49.41 -21.11 -7.74
CA SER A 155 50.60 -20.24 -7.76
C SER A 155 50.90 -19.62 -9.14
N SER A 156 50.92 -18.28 -9.20
CA SER A 156 51.94 -17.51 -9.92
C SER A 156 51.80 -16.00 -9.66
N LYS A 157 52.93 -15.42 -9.23
CA LYS A 157 53.19 -14.02 -8.84
C LYS A 157 53.77 -13.21 -10.01
N LYS A 158 53.63 -11.87 -9.96
CA LYS A 158 54.69 -10.80 -10.00
C LYS A 158 54.13 -9.50 -10.63
N LEU A 159 54.11 -8.34 -9.96
CA LEU A 159 55.17 -7.38 -9.56
C LEU A 159 55.71 -6.48 -10.68
N SER A 160 55.40 -5.16 -10.64
CA SER A 160 56.36 -4.04 -10.80
C SER A 160 55.71 -2.68 -10.50
N SER A 161 56.50 -1.76 -9.94
CA SER A 161 56.24 -0.43 -9.36
C SER A 161 56.90 0.68 -10.24
N PRO A 162 57.07 1.97 -9.84
CA PRO A 162 56.27 2.93 -9.05
C PRO A 162 56.06 4.30 -9.78
N SER A 163 55.08 5.13 -9.39
CA SER A 163 55.26 6.60 -9.32
C SER A 163 54.17 7.29 -8.49
N LEU A 164 54.61 8.28 -7.72
CA LEU A 164 53.89 9.04 -6.70
C LEU A 164 52.83 9.98 -7.28
N SER A 165 51.60 9.93 -6.74
CA SER A 165 50.80 11.14 -6.53
C SER A 165 49.78 10.91 -5.42
N VAL A 166 49.76 11.85 -4.48
CA VAL A 166 49.04 11.82 -3.20
C VAL A 166 47.53 11.85 -3.41
N LYS A 167 46.80 10.89 -2.82
CA LYS A 167 45.34 11.02 -2.59
C LYS A 167 44.95 10.57 -1.18
N VAL A 168 44.18 11.46 -0.58
CA VAL A 168 43.44 11.45 0.69
C VAL A 168 43.02 10.04 1.14
N ALA A 169 43.30 9.72 2.40
CA ALA A 169 42.94 8.45 3.03
C ALA A 169 41.42 8.24 3.03
N SER A 170 40.95 7.45 2.06
CA SER A 170 39.68 6.74 2.15
C SER A 170 39.81 5.67 3.23
N LYS A 171 39.08 5.84 4.33
CA LYS A 171 38.97 4.87 5.42
C LYS A 171 38.61 3.50 4.84
N ASP A 172 39.41 2.50 5.19
CA ASP A 172 39.40 1.16 4.63
C ASP A 172 38.02 0.49 4.69
N LYS A 173 37.56 0.06 3.51
CA LYS A 173 36.39 -0.78 3.30
C LYS A 173 36.74 -2.24 3.65
N LYS A 174 37.21 -2.49 4.87
CA LYS A 174 37.57 -3.86 5.31
C LYS A 174 37.47 -4.10 6.81
N THR A 175 36.56 -3.41 7.51
CA THR A 175 36.07 -3.81 8.85
C THR A 175 34.71 -3.17 9.14
N THR A 176 33.73 -3.41 8.27
CA THR A 176 32.32 -3.34 8.65
C THR A 176 31.66 -4.49 7.92
N GLY A 177 31.19 -5.50 8.65
CA GLY A 177 30.31 -6.51 8.07
C GLY A 177 29.20 -5.81 7.28
N ALA A 178 28.81 -6.40 6.16
CA ALA A 178 27.65 -5.91 5.41
C ALA A 178 26.51 -5.75 6.41
N LYS A 179 26.06 -4.50 6.65
CA LYS A 179 24.81 -4.29 7.37
C LYS A 179 23.79 -5.17 6.66
N PRO A 180 23.11 -6.11 7.35
CA PRO A 180 22.13 -6.94 6.70
C PRO A 180 21.14 -5.99 6.04
N LYS A 181 21.03 -6.06 4.72
CA LYS A 181 19.90 -5.43 4.03
C LYS A 181 18.70 -6.21 4.48
N VAL A 182 18.08 -5.77 5.58
CA VAL A 182 16.77 -6.29 6.00
C VAL A 182 15.87 -6.07 4.80
N PRO A 183 15.29 -7.13 4.21
CA PRO A 183 14.30 -6.95 3.16
C PRO A 183 13.19 -6.06 3.74
N PHE A 184 13.04 -4.84 3.24
CA PHE A 184 11.98 -3.90 3.67
C PHE A 184 10.59 -4.49 3.46
N HIS A 185 10.50 -5.53 2.63
CA HIS A 185 9.34 -6.38 2.51
C HIS A 185 9.64 -7.73 3.17
N ILE A 186 9.01 -7.99 4.31
CA ILE A 186 8.94 -9.31 4.92
C ILE A 186 7.69 -9.99 4.36
N PRO A 187 7.80 -10.95 3.40
CA PRO A 187 6.64 -11.53 2.72
C PRO A 187 5.80 -12.45 3.64
N THR A 188 6.28 -12.73 4.86
CA THR A 188 5.55 -13.47 5.88
C THR A 188 4.60 -12.58 6.69
N VAL A 189 4.79 -11.25 6.67
CA VAL A 189 3.87 -10.31 7.33
C VAL A 189 2.72 -10.02 6.39
N LYS A 190 1.52 -10.48 6.77
CA LYS A 190 0.28 -10.22 6.03
C LYS A 190 0.04 -8.71 5.96
N ARG A 191 -0.50 -8.21 4.86
CA ARG A 191 -0.86 -6.79 4.77
C ARG A 191 -2.04 -6.52 5.72
N PRO A 192 -2.03 -5.43 6.50
CA PRO A 192 -3.15 -5.07 7.37
C PRO A 192 -4.49 -4.98 6.64
N GLN A 193 -4.48 -4.56 5.37
CA GLN A 193 -5.67 -4.50 4.53
C GLN A 193 -6.34 -5.87 4.36
N ASP A 194 -5.54 -6.93 4.20
CA ASP A 194 -6.04 -8.29 4.02
C ASP A 194 -6.39 -8.95 5.37
N GLU A 195 -5.75 -8.51 6.45
CA GLU A 195 -6.02 -9.02 7.81
C GLU A 195 -7.32 -8.46 8.39
N TYR A 196 -7.51 -7.16 8.29
CA TYR A 196 -8.66 -6.45 8.84
C TYR A 196 -9.75 -6.15 7.80
N ASN A 197 -9.63 -6.69 6.58
CA ASN A 197 -10.55 -6.46 5.46
C ASN A 197 -10.78 -4.96 5.20
N ILE A 198 -9.70 -4.17 5.23
CA ILE A 198 -9.78 -2.72 5.04
C ILE A 198 -10.02 -2.45 3.56
N ILE A 199 -11.20 -1.94 3.25
CA ILE A 199 -11.53 -1.48 1.89
C ILE A 199 -10.86 -0.13 1.67
N VAL A 200 -9.83 -0.12 0.82
CA VAL A 200 -9.11 1.10 0.46
C VAL A 200 -9.65 1.62 -0.87
N ASN A 201 -10.16 2.85 -0.87
CA ASN A 201 -10.48 3.55 -2.11
C ASN A 201 -9.18 4.10 -2.73
N ASN A 202 -8.66 3.43 -3.76
CA ASN A 202 -7.46 3.87 -4.49
C ASN A 202 -7.76 4.78 -5.69
N ILE A 203 -9.00 5.25 -5.86
CA ILE A 203 -9.35 6.17 -6.94
C ILE A 203 -8.56 7.47 -6.76
N ASN A 204 -7.87 7.92 -7.81
CA ASN A 204 -7.10 9.16 -7.81
C ASN A 204 -8.02 10.39 -7.95
N GLN A 205 -8.89 10.58 -6.98
CA GLN A 205 -9.79 11.74 -6.87
C GLN A 205 -9.58 12.41 -5.49
N PRO A 206 -9.75 13.73 -5.40
CA PRO A 206 -9.77 14.42 -4.11
C PRO A 206 -10.80 13.76 -3.17
N PHE A 207 -10.44 13.64 -1.89
CA PHE A 207 -11.35 13.11 -0.90
C PHE A 207 -12.58 14.03 -0.78
N GLU A 208 -13.77 13.47 -1.01
CA GLU A 208 -15.04 14.15 -0.76
C GLU A 208 -15.60 13.73 0.58
N HIS A 209 -15.84 14.71 1.46
CA HIS A 209 -16.31 14.39 2.79
C HIS A 209 -17.82 14.16 2.82
N VAL A 210 -18.21 12.96 3.26
CA VAL A 210 -19.61 12.51 3.26
C VAL A 210 -20.47 13.24 4.30
N TRP A 211 -19.88 13.82 5.35
CA TRP A 211 -20.62 14.36 6.50
C TRP A 211 -20.62 15.89 6.64
N LEU A 212 -19.90 16.62 5.77
CA LEU A 212 -19.92 18.09 5.81
C LEU A 212 -21.05 18.57 4.91
N SER A 213 -21.77 19.59 5.38
CA SER A 213 -22.77 20.26 4.55
C SER A 213 -22.06 20.92 3.37
N ARG A 214 -22.71 20.92 2.20
CA ARG A 214 -22.25 21.75 1.07
C ARG A 214 -22.83 23.15 1.20
N SER A 215 -22.11 24.10 0.63
CA SER A 215 -22.54 25.49 0.41
C SER A 215 -23.82 25.54 -0.41
N GLU A 216 -24.54 26.67 -0.34
CA GLU A 216 -25.81 26.85 -1.05
C GLU A 216 -25.68 26.66 -2.57
N ASP A 217 -24.52 26.98 -3.14
CA ASP A 217 -24.19 26.77 -4.55
C ASP A 217 -23.72 25.33 -4.88
N GLY A 218 -23.54 24.49 -3.87
CA GLY A 218 -23.06 23.13 -3.99
C GLY A 218 -21.57 22.99 -4.34
N CYS A 219 -20.82 24.10 -4.45
CA CYS A 219 -19.47 24.13 -5.00
C CYS A 219 -18.39 23.69 -4.01
N ARG A 220 -18.61 23.91 -2.70
CA ARG A 220 -17.65 23.56 -1.65
C ARG A 220 -18.29 22.99 -0.40
N PHE A 221 -17.53 22.22 0.37
CA PHE A 221 -17.91 21.82 1.73
C PHE A 221 -17.76 23.01 2.69
N ILE A 222 -18.74 23.16 3.58
CA ILE A 222 -18.74 24.13 4.67
C ILE A 222 -17.91 23.55 5.79
N HIS A 223 -16.82 24.24 6.17
CA HIS A 223 -16.03 23.84 7.32
C HIS A 223 -16.86 24.04 8.60
N PRO A 224 -16.79 23.16 9.63
CA PRO A 224 -17.54 23.34 10.88
C PRO A 224 -17.31 24.69 11.58
N LEU A 225 -16.25 25.42 11.19
CA LEU A 225 -15.84 26.70 11.77
C LEU A 225 -16.10 27.89 10.86
N GLU A 226 -16.78 27.72 9.74
CA GLU A 226 -17.02 28.81 8.81
C GLU A 226 -17.79 29.98 9.44
N ASN A 227 -18.62 29.69 10.45
CA ASN A 227 -19.41 30.68 11.19
C ASN A 227 -18.70 31.25 12.43
N LEU A 228 -17.47 30.82 12.72
CA LEU A 228 -16.70 31.26 13.89
C LEU A 228 -15.59 32.21 13.45
N SER A 229 -15.35 33.26 14.23
CA SER A 229 -14.27 34.21 13.95
C SER A 229 -12.95 33.64 14.45
N VAL A 230 -11.84 34.04 13.82
CA VAL A 230 -10.48 33.67 14.30
C VAL A 230 -10.29 34.07 15.77
N LEU A 231 -10.89 35.18 16.19
CA LEU A 231 -10.82 35.69 17.56
C LEU A 231 -11.51 34.78 18.58
N ASP A 232 -12.36 33.84 18.15
CA ASP A 232 -13.01 32.88 19.05
C ASP A 232 -12.06 31.76 19.49
N PHE A 233 -10.93 31.59 18.79
CA PHE A 233 -9.90 30.58 19.09
C PHE A 233 -8.63 31.17 19.70
N VAL A 234 -8.50 32.50 19.69
CA VAL A 234 -7.42 33.18 20.41
C VAL A 234 -7.72 33.09 21.89
N ASP A 235 -6.79 32.57 22.68
CA ASP A 235 -6.91 32.57 24.14
C ASP A 235 -7.03 34.03 24.61
N LYS A 236 -8.22 34.44 25.07
CA LYS A 236 -8.49 35.83 25.52
C LYS A 236 -7.98 36.10 26.93
N ASN A 237 -7.79 35.04 27.71
CA ASN A 237 -7.29 35.06 29.08
C ASN A 237 -5.85 34.52 29.13
N ILE A 238 -4.93 35.17 28.42
CA ILE A 238 -3.48 34.97 28.60
C ILE A 238 -3.08 35.70 29.89
N GLY A 239 -3.64 35.30 31.03
CA GLY A 239 -3.04 35.66 32.31
C GLY A 239 -1.64 35.06 32.39
N ASP A 240 -0.83 35.48 33.36
CA ASP A 240 0.46 34.86 33.70
C ASP A 240 0.22 33.40 34.13
N THR A 241 0.03 32.53 33.15
CA THR A 241 -0.26 31.11 33.37
C THR A 241 1.09 30.43 33.33
N GLU A 242 1.57 29.97 34.48
CA GLU A 242 2.83 29.25 34.52
C GLU A 242 2.72 27.95 33.69
N PRO A 243 3.70 27.67 32.80
CA PRO A 243 3.70 26.44 32.02
C PRO A 243 3.69 25.21 32.92
N GLU A 244 2.66 24.38 32.80
CA GLU A 244 2.60 23.08 33.44
C GLU A 244 3.54 22.10 32.74
N LYS A 245 4.48 21.52 33.48
CA LYS A 245 5.41 20.51 32.97
C LYS A 245 4.69 19.17 32.74
N PRO A 246 5.08 18.41 31.71
CA PRO A 246 4.56 17.06 31.53
C PRO A 246 4.93 16.17 32.71
N LEU A 247 4.08 15.18 32.99
CA LEU A 247 4.38 14.15 33.97
C LEU A 247 5.59 13.30 33.52
N PRO A 248 6.41 12.79 34.45
CA PRO A 248 7.44 11.80 34.13
C PRO A 248 6.84 10.56 33.43
N LEU A 249 7.55 10.01 32.45
CA LEU A 249 7.10 8.85 31.67
C LEU A 249 6.79 7.64 32.56
N GLU A 250 7.57 7.44 33.62
CA GLU A 250 7.41 6.32 34.56
C GLU A 250 6.11 6.41 35.38
N SER A 251 5.59 7.63 35.54
CA SER A 251 4.35 7.90 36.29
C SER A 251 3.13 8.11 35.41
N THR A 252 3.30 8.25 34.10
CA THR A 252 2.22 8.54 33.17
C THR A 252 1.54 7.24 32.75
N PRO A 253 0.24 7.04 33.04
CA PRO A 253 -0.49 5.87 32.59
C PRO A 253 -0.52 5.80 31.06
N PHE A 254 -0.15 4.64 30.53
CA PHE A 254 -0.18 4.34 29.11
C PHE A 254 -1.28 3.32 28.79
N THR A 255 -2.08 3.59 27.76
CA THR A 255 -3.11 2.66 27.29
C THR A 255 -3.00 2.41 25.78
N LEU A 256 -2.81 1.14 25.41
CA LEU A 256 -2.99 0.67 24.04
C LEU A 256 -4.49 0.36 23.79
N ILE A 257 -5.05 0.99 22.76
CA ILE A 257 -6.47 0.91 22.40
C ILE A 257 -6.60 0.07 21.14
N GLU A 258 -7.14 -1.13 21.31
CA GLU A 258 -7.30 -2.12 20.23
C GLU A 258 -8.74 -2.57 20.04
N ASP A 259 -9.65 -2.20 20.94
CA ASP A 259 -11.06 -2.54 20.86
C ASP A 259 -11.98 -1.31 20.97
N VAL A 260 -13.22 -1.51 20.53
CA VAL A 260 -14.23 -0.45 20.45
C VAL A 260 -14.65 0.07 21.83
N LYS A 261 -14.59 -0.77 22.87
CA LYS A 261 -14.94 -0.36 24.23
C LYS A 261 -13.90 0.61 24.77
N GLN A 262 -12.62 0.29 24.63
CA GLN A 262 -11.51 1.18 24.99
C GLN A 262 -11.55 2.49 24.19
N LEU A 263 -11.84 2.44 22.89
CA LEU A 263 -11.97 3.63 22.05
C LEU A 263 -13.13 4.54 22.50
N LYS A 264 -14.24 3.95 22.93
CA LYS A 264 -15.38 4.69 23.50
C LYS A 264 -15.03 5.33 24.85
N GLU A 265 -14.21 4.67 25.66
CA GLU A 265 -13.71 5.22 26.94
C GLU A 265 -12.74 6.37 26.70
N LEU A 266 -11.82 6.26 25.75
CA LEU A 266 -10.97 7.36 25.29
C LEU A 266 -11.82 8.56 24.85
N SER A 267 -12.80 8.34 23.97
CA SER A 267 -13.71 9.40 23.51
C SER A 267 -14.43 10.12 24.67
N LYS A 268 -14.75 9.41 25.77
CA LYS A 268 -15.29 10.03 26.99
C LYS A 268 -14.25 10.91 27.67
N LYS A 269 -13.05 10.39 27.93
CA LYS A 269 -11.96 11.14 28.55
C LYS A 269 -11.63 12.42 27.78
N LEU A 270 -11.56 12.35 26.45
CA LEU A 270 -11.27 13.52 25.62
C LEU A 270 -12.39 14.58 25.63
N ARG A 271 -13.63 14.20 25.95
CA ARG A 271 -14.71 15.19 26.19
C ARG A 271 -14.56 15.93 27.50
N ASP A 272 -13.86 15.37 28.48
CA ASP A 272 -13.75 15.94 29.82
C ASP A 272 -12.52 16.86 29.98
N VAL A 273 -11.56 16.81 29.05
CA VAL A 273 -10.35 17.67 29.04
C VAL A 273 -10.53 18.89 28.14
N ASN A 274 -9.82 20.00 28.40
CA ASN A 274 -9.88 21.20 27.56
C ASN A 274 -8.91 21.15 26.37
N GLU A 275 -7.81 20.42 26.52
CA GLU A 275 -6.82 20.23 25.47
C GLU A 275 -6.26 18.80 25.47
N PHE A 276 -5.79 18.37 24.30
CA PHE A 276 -5.05 17.12 24.13
C PHE A 276 -4.11 17.22 22.94
N ALA A 277 -2.97 16.53 23.03
CA ALA A 277 -2.02 16.41 21.94
C ALA A 277 -2.38 15.23 21.03
N VAL A 278 -2.07 15.34 19.75
CA VAL A 278 -2.33 14.30 18.74
C VAL A 278 -1.15 14.19 17.78
N ASP A 279 -0.78 12.96 17.46
CA ASP A 279 0.20 12.64 16.41
C ASP A 279 -0.25 11.38 15.63
N LEU A 280 0.28 11.18 14.43
CA LEU A 280 -0.08 10.06 13.57
C LEU A 280 1.15 9.35 13.02
N GLU A 281 1.06 8.01 12.93
CA GLU A 281 2.00 7.22 12.14
C GLU A 281 1.36 6.82 10.81
N HIS A 282 2.08 7.04 9.71
CA HIS A 282 1.60 6.78 8.35
C HIS A 282 2.55 5.87 7.57
N ASN A 283 1.96 4.93 6.82
CA ASN A 283 2.69 4.06 5.91
C ASN A 283 2.18 4.20 4.48
N GLN A 284 3.09 4.53 3.56
CA GLN A 284 2.82 4.64 2.12
C GLN A 284 3.51 3.57 1.27
N TYR A 285 4.35 2.71 1.86
CA TYR A 285 5.15 1.78 1.06
C TYR A 285 4.32 0.65 0.42
N ARG A 286 3.30 0.15 1.12
CA ARG A 286 2.43 -0.96 0.67
C ARG A 286 0.96 -0.50 0.49
N SER A 287 0.75 0.78 0.25
CA SER A 287 -0.56 1.36 -0.01
C SER A 287 -0.40 2.59 -0.91
N PHE A 288 -1.14 2.65 -2.03
CA PHE A 288 -0.98 3.70 -3.04
C PHE A 288 -1.22 5.11 -2.48
N GLN A 289 -2.34 5.33 -1.79
CA GLN A 289 -2.60 6.60 -1.10
C GLN A 289 -1.95 6.65 0.30
N GLY A 290 -1.37 5.54 0.74
CA GLY A 290 -0.91 5.35 2.11
C GLY A 290 -2.06 5.12 3.11
N MET A 291 -1.69 4.82 4.35
CA MET A 291 -2.63 4.54 5.44
C MET A 291 -2.07 5.04 6.77
N THR A 292 -2.92 5.68 7.56
CA THR A 292 -2.63 5.89 8.99
C THR A 292 -2.69 4.56 9.73
N CYS A 293 -1.57 4.20 10.35
CA CYS A 293 -1.36 2.95 11.07
C CYS A 293 -1.54 3.10 12.58
N LEU A 294 -1.31 4.32 13.10
CA LEU A 294 -1.39 4.62 14.51
C LEU A 294 -1.87 6.06 14.71
N ILE A 295 -2.60 6.29 15.78
CA ILE A 295 -2.85 7.64 16.31
C ILE A 295 -2.37 7.65 17.75
N GLN A 296 -1.53 8.61 18.09
CA GLN A 296 -1.07 8.89 19.45
C GLN A 296 -1.89 10.06 20.00
N ILE A 297 -2.37 9.94 21.23
CA ILE A 297 -3.10 11.01 21.92
C ILE A 297 -2.57 11.12 23.34
N SER A 298 -2.27 12.34 23.78
CA SER A 298 -1.88 12.62 25.17
C SER A 298 -2.80 13.66 25.77
N THR A 299 -3.26 13.41 26.99
CA THR A 299 -3.86 14.45 27.84
C THR A 299 -2.79 14.98 28.79
N ARG A 300 -3.17 15.85 29.73
CA ARG A 300 -2.26 16.28 30.80
C ARG A 300 -1.80 15.12 31.70
N THR A 301 -2.58 14.04 31.76
CA THR A 301 -2.41 13.00 32.78
C THR A 301 -2.18 11.61 32.23
N GLU A 302 -2.44 11.35 30.95
CA GLU A 302 -2.43 9.99 30.38
C GLU A 302 -2.05 9.99 28.90
N ASP A 303 -1.40 8.90 28.46
CA ASP A 303 -1.01 8.65 27.08
C ASP A 303 -1.77 7.47 26.46
N PHE A 304 -2.15 7.62 25.20
CA PHE A 304 -2.92 6.65 24.45
C PHE A 304 -2.28 6.37 23.09
N ILE A 305 -2.23 5.10 22.74
CA ILE A 305 -1.92 4.66 21.37
C ILE A 305 -3.15 3.93 20.83
N VAL A 306 -3.67 4.41 19.70
CA VAL A 306 -4.83 3.83 19.03
C VAL A 306 -4.36 3.04 17.82
N ASP A 307 -4.66 1.73 17.81
CA ASP A 307 -4.48 0.89 16.63
C ASP A 307 -5.55 1.22 15.59
N THR A 308 -5.19 2.04 14.61
CA THR A 308 -6.10 2.49 13.57
C THR A 308 -6.30 1.48 12.46
N LEU A 309 -5.52 0.39 12.41
CA LEU A 309 -5.69 -0.68 11.44
C LEU A 309 -6.82 -1.60 11.90
N LYS A 310 -6.79 -2.00 13.17
CA LYS A 310 -7.82 -2.84 13.80
C LYS A 310 -9.13 -2.08 14.02
N LEU A 311 -9.04 -0.80 14.38
CA LEU A 311 -10.21 0.05 14.66
C LEU A 311 -10.61 0.95 13.48
N ARG A 312 -10.14 0.65 12.27
CA ARG A 312 -10.21 1.52 11.08
C ARG A 312 -11.58 2.17 10.84
N VAL A 313 -12.65 1.39 10.92
CA VAL A 313 -14.04 1.85 10.69
C VAL A 313 -14.68 2.50 11.91
N HIS A 314 -14.07 2.38 13.09
CA HIS A 314 -14.59 2.86 14.37
C HIS A 314 -13.93 4.18 14.82
N VAL A 315 -12.67 4.42 14.46
CA VAL A 315 -11.93 5.66 14.82
C VAL A 315 -12.74 6.91 14.49
N GLY A 316 -13.21 7.04 13.24
CA GLY A 316 -14.03 8.16 12.78
C GLY A 316 -15.28 8.38 13.63
N PRO A 317 -16.20 7.40 13.72
CA PRO A 317 -17.42 7.50 14.52
C PRO A 317 -17.23 7.93 15.98
N TYR A 318 -16.14 7.53 16.65
CA TYR A 318 -15.94 7.81 18.08
C TYR A 318 -15.13 9.08 18.37
N LEU A 319 -14.20 9.47 17.50
CA LEU A 319 -13.31 10.62 17.75
C LEU A 319 -13.76 11.91 17.05
N ARG A 320 -14.51 11.81 15.95
CA ARG A 320 -14.91 12.97 15.12
C ARG A 320 -15.54 14.11 15.93
N GLU A 321 -16.43 13.81 16.86
CA GLU A 321 -17.14 14.82 17.64
C GLU A 321 -16.20 15.67 18.50
N VAL A 322 -15.17 15.06 19.09
CA VAL A 322 -14.22 15.77 19.95
C VAL A 322 -13.23 16.58 19.13
N PHE A 323 -12.80 16.05 17.98
CA PHE A 323 -11.89 16.75 17.07
C PHE A 323 -12.53 17.98 16.42
N LYS A 324 -13.84 17.94 16.13
CA LYS A 324 -14.58 19.09 15.57
C LYS A 324 -15.07 20.09 16.63
N ASP A 325 -14.97 19.77 17.92
CA ASP A 325 -15.42 20.64 19.01
C ASP A 325 -14.53 21.88 19.14
N PRO A 326 -15.07 23.11 19.00
CA PRO A 326 -14.30 24.34 19.14
C PRO A 326 -13.84 24.66 20.55
N SER A 327 -14.49 24.11 21.57
CA SER A 327 -14.07 24.29 22.96
C SER A 327 -12.82 23.49 23.33
N LYS A 328 -12.44 22.52 22.49
CA LYS A 328 -11.31 21.62 22.73
C LYS A 328 -10.11 22.05 21.90
N LYS A 329 -8.97 22.30 22.52
CA LYS A 329 -7.72 22.61 21.81
C LYS A 329 -7.00 21.33 21.43
N LYS A 330 -6.75 21.12 20.14
CA LYS A 330 -5.94 19.99 19.65
C LYS A 330 -4.53 20.50 19.41
N ILE A 331 -3.54 19.89 20.05
CA ILE A 331 -2.14 20.30 19.93
C ILE A 331 -1.44 19.30 19.01
N MET A 332 -0.80 19.77 17.95
CA MET A 332 -0.04 18.92 17.03
C MET A 332 1.28 19.60 16.65
N HIS A 333 2.13 18.91 15.89
CA HIS A 333 3.40 19.45 15.43
C HIS A 333 3.59 19.21 13.93
N GLY A 334 3.50 20.26 13.10
CA GLY A 334 3.66 20.14 11.66
C GLY A 334 2.55 19.30 11.02
N ALA A 335 1.30 19.60 11.36
CA ALA A 335 0.15 18.74 11.09
C ALA A 335 -0.36 18.78 9.64
N ASP A 336 0.36 19.42 8.71
CA ASP A 336 -0.07 19.63 7.33
C ASP A 336 -0.52 18.33 6.64
N ARG A 337 0.16 17.22 6.90
CA ARG A 337 -0.18 15.89 6.36
C ARG A 337 -1.20 15.15 7.21
N ASP A 338 -1.09 15.26 8.53
CA ASP A 338 -2.00 14.59 9.46
C ASP A 338 -3.45 15.01 9.26
N ILE A 339 -3.68 16.30 8.99
CA ILE A 339 -5.01 16.82 8.68
C ILE A 339 -5.59 16.12 7.45
N LEU A 340 -4.80 15.91 6.40
CA LEU A 340 -5.25 15.21 5.19
C LEU A 340 -5.53 13.73 5.47
N TRP A 341 -4.68 13.08 6.27
CA TRP A 341 -4.85 11.66 6.61
C TRP A 341 -6.05 11.43 7.52
N LEU A 342 -6.27 12.27 8.53
CA LEU A 342 -7.46 12.20 9.39
C LEU A 342 -8.76 12.32 8.58
N GLN A 343 -8.78 13.21 7.59
CA GLN A 343 -9.93 13.38 6.69
C GLN A 343 -10.12 12.16 5.80
N ARG A 344 -9.09 11.81 5.02
CA ARG A 344 -9.16 10.69 4.06
C ARG A 344 -9.50 9.39 4.77
N ASP A 345 -8.80 9.10 5.85
CA ASP A 345 -8.88 7.80 6.48
C ASP A 345 -10.13 7.70 7.36
N PHE A 346 -10.39 8.68 8.21
CA PHE A 346 -11.40 8.53 9.27
C PHE A 346 -12.59 9.50 9.14
N GLY A 347 -12.58 10.39 8.14
CA GLY A 347 -13.56 11.47 8.04
C GLY A 347 -13.53 12.36 9.29
N ILE A 348 -12.34 12.64 9.81
CA ILE A 348 -12.12 13.49 10.97
C ILE A 348 -11.63 14.86 10.48
N TYR A 349 -12.34 15.91 10.91
CA TYR A 349 -11.94 17.31 10.71
C TYR A 349 -11.53 17.88 12.05
N VAL A 350 -10.47 18.69 12.03
CA VAL A 350 -9.89 19.27 13.23
C VAL A 350 -10.29 20.73 13.32
N CYS A 351 -10.81 21.11 14.47
CA CYS A 351 -11.12 22.49 14.82
C CYS A 351 -10.23 22.96 15.96
N ASN A 352 -9.90 24.25 16.10
CA ASN A 352 -9.13 24.77 17.23
C ASN A 352 -7.79 23.98 17.40
N LEU A 353 -7.04 23.95 16.29
CA LEU A 353 -5.72 23.33 16.21
C LEU A 353 -4.66 24.36 16.63
N PHE A 354 -3.81 23.98 17.57
CA PHE A 354 -2.57 24.67 17.88
C PHE A 354 -1.38 23.86 17.35
N ASP A 355 -0.74 24.35 16.29
CA ASP A 355 0.42 23.69 15.68
C ASP A 355 1.73 24.28 16.25
N THR A 356 2.44 23.47 17.04
CA THR A 356 3.72 23.85 17.66
C THR A 356 4.85 24.05 16.65
N GLY A 357 4.77 23.42 15.47
CA GLY A 357 5.66 23.68 14.35
C GLY A 357 5.42 25.07 13.76
N GLN A 358 4.17 25.52 13.66
CA GLN A 358 3.88 26.90 13.25
C GLN A 358 4.28 27.91 14.34
N ALA A 359 4.00 27.60 15.60
CA ALA A 359 4.38 28.45 16.73
C ALA A 359 5.91 28.67 16.82
N SER A 360 6.71 27.61 16.66
CA SER A 360 8.18 27.72 16.66
C SER A 360 8.72 28.63 15.54
N ARG A 361 8.08 28.63 14.36
CA ARG A 361 8.42 29.54 13.25
C ARG A 361 8.07 30.99 13.58
N VAL A 362 6.90 31.23 14.15
CA VAL A 362 6.47 32.58 14.57
C VAL A 362 7.37 33.14 15.68
N LEU A 363 7.82 32.28 16.58
CA LEU A 363 8.76 32.63 17.64
C LEU A 363 10.22 32.73 17.18
N GLU A 364 10.50 32.49 15.90
CA GLU A 364 11.85 32.54 15.30
C GLU A 364 12.88 31.67 16.05
N LEU A 365 12.46 30.47 16.49
CA LEU A 365 13.37 29.53 17.14
C LEU A 365 14.44 29.02 16.17
N GLU A 366 15.59 28.62 16.70
CA GLU A 366 16.72 28.14 15.89
C GLU A 366 16.35 26.97 14.97
N ARG A 367 15.47 26.08 15.45
CA ARG A 367 14.93 24.96 14.68
C ARG A 367 13.46 24.76 15.01
N ASN A 368 12.73 24.23 14.04
CA ASN A 368 11.28 24.03 14.13
C ASN A 368 10.88 22.56 14.23
N SER A 369 11.84 21.65 14.44
CA SER A 369 11.57 20.21 14.54
C SER A 369 11.11 19.82 15.95
N LEU A 370 10.23 18.82 16.04
CA LEU A 370 9.77 18.29 17.33
C LEU A 370 10.93 17.84 18.21
N GLU A 371 11.94 17.18 17.63
CA GLU A 371 13.19 16.81 18.33
C GLU A 371 13.86 18.00 19.00
N PHE A 372 13.94 19.14 18.30
CA PHE A 372 14.51 20.35 18.88
C PHE A 372 13.65 20.88 20.01
N LEU A 373 12.32 20.94 19.85
CA LEU A 373 11.42 21.42 20.90
C LEU A 373 11.46 20.52 22.14
N LEU A 374 11.51 19.21 21.97
CA LEU A 374 11.65 18.24 23.07
C LEU A 374 12.96 18.44 23.84
N ASN A 375 14.07 18.64 23.13
CA ASN A 375 15.35 18.89 23.78
C ASN A 375 15.39 20.27 24.45
N HIS A 376 14.91 21.32 23.76
CA HIS A 376 14.98 22.70 24.21
C HIS A 376 14.07 22.98 25.42
N PHE A 377 12.82 22.48 25.40
CA PHE A 377 11.85 22.74 26.47
C PHE A 377 11.79 21.65 27.54
N CYS A 378 12.01 20.39 27.16
CA CYS A 378 11.86 19.25 28.07
C CYS A 378 13.18 18.57 28.44
N GLY A 379 14.31 18.92 27.80
CA GLY A 379 15.59 18.24 28.00
C GLY A 379 15.60 16.78 27.51
N VAL A 380 14.70 16.42 26.59
CA VAL A 380 14.53 15.06 26.07
C VAL A 380 15.22 14.91 24.72
N ALA A 381 16.13 13.94 24.60
CA ALA A 381 16.72 13.54 23.33
C ALA A 381 15.80 12.54 22.62
N ALA A 382 15.26 12.92 21.46
CA ALA A 382 14.39 12.04 20.69
C ALA A 382 15.18 10.85 20.09
N ASN A 383 14.60 9.64 20.20
CA ASN A 383 15.09 8.47 19.48
C ASN A 383 14.43 8.42 18.10
N LYS A 384 15.24 8.21 17.05
CA LYS A 384 14.80 8.20 15.64
C LYS A 384 14.91 6.82 14.97
N GLU A 385 15.27 5.80 15.72
CA GLU A 385 15.45 4.43 15.18
C GLU A 385 14.15 3.66 15.02
#